data_AF-A0A2N1P070-F1
#
_entry.id   AF-A0A2N1P070-F1
#
_cell.length_a   1.000
_cell.length_b   1.000
_cell.length_c   1.000
_cell.angle_alpha   90.00
_cell.angle_beta   90.00
_cell.angle_gamma   90.00
#
_symmetry.space_group_name_H-M   'P 1'
#
loop_
_entity.id
_entity.type
_entity.pdbx_description
1 polymer ?
#
loop_
_entity_poly.entity_id
_entity_poly.type
_entity_poly.pdbx_seq_one_letter_code
_entity_poly.pdbx_strand_id
1 'polypeptide(L)'
;MIKTRGIKPKLVGFLANEDPASIKYAECTSKTCEETGVIFELRKCNREELKDQIIEANEDDSVHGIMVYYPVFGDLQDQYLQNVVSVTKDVEGLCQICNSYQNIPYLDEEQIKNYIIPCTPLAIIKVLEYIRVYNSVLLYGNRLHGCVITIINRSEIVGRPLAVLLANEGGKVYSVDINNIQEIHHGTEL
;
A
#
# COMPACT_ATOMS: atom_id res chain seq x y z
N MET A 1 5.36 -6.07 20.07
CA MET A 1 4.69 -7.32 19.62
C MET A 1 5.59 -8.25 18.78
N ILE A 2 6.66 -7.77 18.11
CA ILE A 2 7.62 -8.64 17.39
C ILE A 2 8.72 -9.20 18.32
N LYS A 3 9.29 -8.36 19.18
CA LYS A 3 10.33 -8.75 20.17
C LYS A 3 9.93 -9.91 21.08
N THR A 4 8.63 -10.11 21.31
CA THR A 4 8.09 -11.12 22.22
C THR A 4 8.04 -12.54 21.64
N ARG A 5 8.21 -12.71 20.31
CA ARG A 5 8.15 -14.03 19.64
C ARG A 5 9.51 -14.57 19.19
N GLY A 6 10.62 -13.85 19.42
CA GLY A 6 11.96 -14.26 19.02
C GLY A 6 12.24 -14.24 17.51
N ILE A 7 11.24 -13.96 16.68
CA ILE A 7 11.36 -13.81 15.23
C ILE A 7 11.77 -12.36 14.91
N LYS A 8 12.83 -12.19 14.14
CA LYS A 8 13.29 -10.89 13.63
C LYS A 8 13.07 -10.85 12.12
N PRO A 9 11.90 -10.39 11.64
CA PRO A 9 11.65 -10.29 10.22
C PRO A 9 12.66 -9.30 9.59
N LYS A 10 13.05 -9.60 8.36
CA LYS A 10 13.97 -8.79 7.56
C LYS A 10 13.22 -8.09 6.45
N LEU A 11 13.28 -6.76 6.44
CA LEU A 11 12.77 -5.88 5.40
C LEU A 11 13.93 -5.33 4.58
N VAL A 12 13.89 -5.52 3.27
CA VAL A 12 14.86 -4.93 2.33
C VAL A 12 14.21 -3.75 1.61
N GLY A 13 14.83 -2.58 1.71
CA GLY A 13 14.42 -1.38 0.98
C GLY A 13 15.36 -1.10 -0.19
N PHE A 14 14.82 -0.83 -1.38
CA PHE A 14 15.59 -0.50 -2.57
C PHE A 14 15.47 0.98 -2.91
N LEU A 15 16.59 1.70 -2.86
CA LEU A 15 16.69 3.11 -3.22
C LEU A 15 17.52 3.25 -4.49
N ALA A 16 16.85 3.57 -5.60
CA ALA A 16 17.45 3.69 -6.92
C ALA A 16 17.38 5.12 -7.51
N ASN A 17 17.05 6.10 -6.68
CA ASN A 17 16.99 7.51 -7.05
C ASN A 17 17.85 8.36 -6.08
N GLU A 18 18.19 9.57 -6.52
CA GLU A 18 18.93 10.55 -5.72
C GLU A 18 18.01 11.63 -5.13
N ASP A 19 16.70 11.40 -5.14
CA ASP A 19 15.73 12.36 -4.66
C ASP A 19 15.87 12.55 -3.14
N PRO A 20 16.09 13.79 -2.65
CA PRO A 20 16.25 14.05 -1.22
C PRO A 20 15.06 13.60 -0.37
N ALA A 21 13.84 13.66 -0.90
CA ALA A 21 12.65 13.21 -0.18
C ALA A 21 12.64 11.68 -0.01
N SER A 22 12.98 10.94 -1.06
CA SER A 22 13.14 9.49 -1.04
C SER A 22 14.23 9.04 -0.07
N ILE A 23 15.40 9.69 -0.07
CA ILE A 23 16.47 9.45 0.90
C ILE A 23 15.97 9.67 2.33
N LYS A 24 15.28 10.79 2.57
CA LYS A 24 14.81 11.13 3.91
C LYS A 24 13.76 10.15 4.41
N TYR A 25 12.85 9.73 3.53
CA TYR A 25 11.86 8.72 3.84
C TYR A 25 12.52 7.38 4.19
N ALA A 26 13.58 6.98 3.46
CA ALA A 26 14.34 5.76 3.76
C ALA A 26 15.02 5.78 5.13
N GLU A 27 15.57 6.93 5.54
CA GLU A 27 16.13 7.12 6.89
C GLU A 27 15.05 6.95 7.97
N CYS A 28 13.86 7.54 7.76
CA CYS A 28 12.73 7.41 8.69
C CYS A 28 12.27 5.96 8.82
N THR A 29 12.18 5.23 7.70
CA THR A 29 11.83 3.80 7.71
C THR A 29 12.86 2.98 8.47
N SER A 30 14.15 3.22 8.24
CA SER A 30 15.24 2.55 8.95
C SER A 30 15.13 2.71 10.47
N LYS A 31 14.94 3.96 10.94
CA LYS A 31 14.77 4.27 12.35
C LYS A 31 13.53 3.56 12.96
N THR A 32 12.41 3.57 12.25
CA THR A 32 11.17 2.93 12.70
C THR A 32 11.33 1.41 12.80
N CYS A 33 12.04 0.79 11.85
CA CYS A 33 12.34 -0.65 11.90
C CYS A 33 13.21 -1.01 13.12
N GLU A 34 14.22 -0.21 13.42
CA GLU A 34 15.08 -0.41 14.58
C GLU A 34 14.30 -0.34 15.90
N GLU A 35 13.43 0.67 16.04
CA GLU A 35 12.59 0.85 17.23
C GLU A 35 11.63 -0.34 17.44
N THR A 36 11.05 -0.86 16.34
CA THR A 36 10.10 -1.97 16.36
C THR A 36 10.75 -3.36 16.45
N GLY A 37 12.05 -3.46 16.17
CA GLY A 37 12.83 -4.70 16.19
C GLY A 37 12.82 -5.49 14.88
N VAL A 38 12.50 -4.84 13.76
CA VAL A 38 12.61 -5.36 12.39
C VAL A 38 14.03 -5.14 11.88
N ILE A 39 14.63 -6.16 11.26
CA ILE A 39 15.93 -6.00 10.59
C ILE A 39 15.69 -5.26 9.29
N PHE A 40 16.30 -4.07 9.14
CA PHE A 40 16.18 -3.29 7.92
C PHE A 40 17.50 -3.25 7.16
N GLU A 41 17.46 -3.59 5.88
CA GLU A 41 18.59 -3.51 4.97
C GLU A 41 18.25 -2.54 3.83
N LEU A 42 18.94 -1.41 3.76
CA LEU A 42 18.79 -0.46 2.66
C LEU A 42 19.81 -0.76 1.57
N ARG A 43 19.35 -1.19 0.39
CA ARG A 43 20.17 -1.38 -0.80
C ARG A 43 20.05 -0.15 -1.69
N LYS A 44 21.18 0.54 -1.86
CA LYS A 44 21.33 1.58 -2.88
C LYS A 44 21.87 0.92 -4.14
N CYS A 45 21.14 1.01 -5.24
CA CYS A 45 21.55 0.41 -6.51
C CYS A 45 21.29 1.38 -7.66
N ASN A 46 21.90 1.11 -8.82
CA ASN A 46 21.51 1.80 -10.03
C ASN A 46 20.08 1.37 -10.42
N ARG A 47 19.30 2.28 -11.00
CA ARG A 47 17.96 1.97 -11.53
C ARG A 47 17.96 0.84 -12.55
N GLU A 48 19.04 0.69 -13.31
CA GLU A 48 19.21 -0.39 -14.31
C GLU A 48 19.38 -1.77 -13.66
N GLU A 49 19.98 -1.83 -12.47
CA GLU A 49 20.25 -3.06 -11.72
C GLU A 49 19.11 -3.44 -10.76
N LEU A 50 18.18 -2.51 -10.52
CA LEU A 50 17.12 -2.64 -9.52
C LEU A 50 16.28 -3.90 -9.73
N LYS A 51 15.94 -4.22 -10.98
CA LYS A 51 15.13 -5.40 -11.30
C LYS A 51 15.81 -6.69 -10.83
N ASP A 52 17.08 -6.85 -11.18
CA ASP A 52 17.83 -8.07 -10.86
C ASP A 52 18.02 -8.20 -9.35
N GLN A 53 18.27 -7.08 -8.68
CA GLN A 53 18.33 -7.01 -7.21
C GLN A 53 17.01 -7.37 -6.52
N ILE A 54 15.86 -6.98 -7.08
CA ILE A 54 14.53 -7.40 -6.58
C ILE A 54 14.36 -8.91 -6.76
N ILE A 55 14.76 -9.47 -7.90
CA ILE A 55 14.67 -10.93 -8.16
C ILE A 55 15.51 -11.70 -7.15
N GLU A 56 16.76 -11.28 -6.91
CA GLU A 56 17.62 -11.89 -5.88
C GLU A 56 16.98 -11.84 -4.49
N ALA A 57 16.38 -10.71 -4.10
CA ALA A 57 15.70 -10.58 -2.81
C ALA A 57 14.40 -11.40 -2.72
N ASN A 58 13.70 -11.59 -3.84
CA ASN A 58 12.53 -12.46 -3.91
C ASN A 58 12.90 -13.92 -3.60
N GLU A 59 14.05 -14.39 -4.07
CA GLU A 59 14.52 -15.77 -3.87
C GLU A 59 15.22 -15.99 -2.52
N ASP A 60 15.66 -14.92 -1.84
CA ASP A 60 16.32 -15.02 -0.53
C ASP A 60 15.29 -15.29 0.60
N ASP A 61 15.27 -16.53 1.12
CA ASP A 61 14.43 -16.95 2.25
C ASP A 61 14.68 -16.17 3.56
N SER A 62 15.82 -15.50 3.69
CA SER A 62 16.09 -14.62 4.83
C SER A 62 15.32 -13.30 4.74
N VAL A 63 14.86 -12.91 3.55
CA VAL A 63 14.09 -11.68 3.29
C VAL A 63 12.60 -11.97 3.42
N HIS A 64 11.96 -11.25 4.33
CA HIS A 64 10.53 -11.41 4.64
C HIS A 64 9.66 -10.33 4.01
N GLY A 65 10.27 -9.20 3.62
CA GLY A 65 9.58 -8.08 3.00
C GLY A 65 10.51 -7.28 2.11
N ILE A 66 9.95 -6.71 1.05
CA ILE A 66 10.62 -5.89 0.05
C ILE A 66 9.82 -4.60 -0.12
N MET A 67 10.54 -3.48 -0.20
CA MET A 67 10.01 -2.14 -0.39
C MET A 67 10.85 -1.40 -1.44
N VAL A 68 10.24 -0.61 -2.32
CA VAL A 68 10.94 0.13 -3.38
C VAL A 68 10.59 1.61 -3.29
N TYR A 69 11.60 2.48 -3.27
CA TYR A 69 11.36 3.93 -3.21
C TYR A 69 11.14 4.50 -4.62
N TYR A 70 9.90 4.88 -4.91
CA TYR A 70 9.48 5.51 -6.17
C TYR A 70 9.54 7.05 -6.11
N PRO A 71 9.64 7.75 -7.25
CA PRO A 71 9.78 7.22 -8.61
C PRO A 71 11.20 6.73 -8.90
N VAL A 72 11.33 5.68 -9.71
CA VAL A 72 12.65 5.18 -10.16
C VAL A 72 12.93 5.66 -11.58
N PHE A 73 12.00 5.39 -12.49
CA PHE A 73 12.03 5.87 -13.87
C PHE A 73 11.00 7.00 -14.10
N GLY A 74 9.91 7.03 -13.31
CA GLY A 74 8.86 8.04 -13.44
C GLY A 74 7.90 7.80 -14.60
N ASP A 75 7.91 6.59 -15.18
CA ASP A 75 7.05 6.17 -16.28
C ASP A 75 6.42 4.79 -16.00
N LEU A 76 5.92 4.11 -17.04
CA LEU A 76 5.30 2.79 -16.94
C LEU A 76 6.27 1.69 -16.43
N GLN A 77 7.58 1.92 -16.45
CA GLN A 77 8.55 0.96 -15.93
C GLN A 77 8.44 0.82 -14.41
N ASP A 78 8.01 1.87 -13.71
CA ASP A 78 7.78 1.80 -12.26
C ASP A 78 6.63 0.83 -11.94
N GLN A 79 5.58 0.80 -12.76
CA GLN A 79 4.50 -0.19 -12.65
C GLN A 79 4.97 -1.60 -12.96
N TYR A 80 5.88 -1.76 -13.92
CA TYR A 80 6.50 -3.06 -14.17
C TYR A 80 7.29 -3.53 -12.96
N LEU A 81 8.11 -2.68 -12.35
CA LEU A 81 8.88 -3.00 -11.14
C LEU A 81 7.97 -3.41 -9.96
N GLN A 82 6.83 -2.74 -9.78
CA GLN A 82 5.84 -3.11 -8.75
C GLN A 82 5.37 -4.57 -8.90
N ASN A 83 5.23 -5.05 -10.13
CA ASN A 83 4.83 -6.43 -10.41
C ASN A 83 5.98 -7.44 -10.36
N VAL A 84 7.24 -6.99 -10.29
CA VAL A 84 8.41 -7.87 -10.10
C VAL A 84 8.55 -8.29 -8.64
N VAL A 85 8.10 -7.46 -7.69
CA VAL A 85 8.12 -7.80 -6.27
C VAL A 85 7.17 -8.97 -6.00
N SER A 86 7.64 -9.99 -5.28
CA SER A 86 6.82 -11.14 -4.92
C SER A 86 5.61 -10.70 -4.08
N VAL A 87 4.42 -11.19 -4.44
CA VAL A 87 3.16 -10.95 -3.70
C VAL A 87 3.29 -11.26 -2.21
N THR A 88 4.06 -12.29 -1.85
CA THR A 88 4.25 -12.71 -0.45
C THR A 88 5.26 -11.86 0.32
N LYS A 89 6.05 -11.04 -0.38
CA LYS A 89 7.07 -10.14 0.20
C LYS A 89 6.77 -8.66 -0.06
N ASP A 90 5.73 -8.31 -0.80
CA ASP A 90 5.31 -6.94 -1.07
C ASP A 90 4.65 -6.32 0.16
N VAL A 91 5.43 -5.56 0.95
CA VAL A 91 4.93 -4.94 2.18
C VAL A 91 4.08 -3.69 1.93
N GLU A 92 4.16 -3.12 0.73
CA GLU A 92 3.45 -1.90 0.35
C GLU A 92 2.11 -2.20 -0.35
N GLY A 93 1.95 -3.43 -0.85
CA GLY A 93 0.74 -3.88 -1.57
C GLY A 93 0.62 -3.25 -2.95
N LEU A 94 1.75 -2.93 -3.60
CA LEU A 94 1.78 -2.21 -4.88
C LEU A 94 1.63 -3.11 -6.10
N CYS A 95 1.89 -4.40 -5.98
CA CYS A 95 1.68 -5.34 -7.09
C CYS A 95 0.22 -5.29 -7.57
N GLN A 96 -0.01 -5.33 -8.88
CA GLN A 96 -1.38 -5.23 -9.45
C GLN A 96 -2.30 -6.37 -9.02
N ILE A 97 -1.72 -7.55 -8.76
CA ILE A 97 -2.46 -8.69 -8.18
C ILE A 97 -2.90 -8.33 -6.76
N CYS A 98 -2.05 -7.68 -5.95
CA CYS A 98 -2.40 -7.18 -4.62
C CYS A 98 -3.46 -6.07 -4.67
N ASN A 99 -3.36 -5.18 -5.66
CA ASN A 99 -4.29 -4.08 -5.89
C ASN A 99 -5.66 -4.51 -6.46
N SER A 100 -5.88 -5.82 -6.70
CA SER A 100 -7.18 -6.36 -7.16
C SER A 100 -8.30 -6.28 -6.12
N TYR A 101 -8.08 -5.64 -4.96
CA TYR A 101 -9.13 -5.09 -4.07
C TYR A 101 -10.22 -4.28 -4.82
N GLN A 102 -9.93 -3.87 -6.06
CA GLN A 102 -10.81 -3.10 -6.93
C GLN A 102 -12.08 -3.85 -7.39
N ASN A 103 -12.12 -5.19 -7.39
CA ASN A 103 -13.18 -5.94 -8.10
C ASN A 103 -13.93 -7.00 -7.28
N ILE A 104 -13.64 -7.20 -5.99
CA ILE A 104 -14.24 -8.32 -5.25
C ILE A 104 -14.91 -7.83 -3.96
N PRO A 105 -16.25 -7.63 -3.98
CA PRO A 105 -17.02 -7.24 -2.79
C PRO A 105 -17.10 -8.35 -1.72
N TYR A 106 -16.55 -9.54 -1.99
CA TYR A 106 -16.56 -10.67 -1.07
C TYR A 106 -15.33 -11.56 -1.32
N LEU A 107 -14.22 -11.30 -0.63
CA LEU A 107 -13.09 -12.21 -0.63
C LEU A 107 -13.39 -13.32 0.39
N ASP A 108 -13.36 -14.58 -0.03
CA ASP A 108 -13.38 -15.71 0.90
C ASP A 108 -12.18 -15.61 1.86
N GLU A 109 -12.29 -16.08 3.11
CA GLU A 109 -11.23 -16.01 4.13
C GLU A 109 -9.87 -16.54 3.64
N GLU A 110 -9.89 -17.48 2.69
CA GLU A 110 -8.71 -18.09 2.09
C GLU A 110 -8.03 -17.18 1.03
N GLN A 111 -8.82 -16.37 0.31
CA GLN A 111 -8.30 -15.37 -0.62
C GLN A 111 -7.75 -14.17 0.16
N ILE A 112 -8.45 -13.70 1.21
CA ILE A 112 -8.01 -12.61 2.09
C ILE A 112 -6.59 -12.83 2.65
N LYS A 113 -6.22 -14.08 2.93
CA LYS A 113 -4.90 -14.42 3.52
C LYS A 113 -3.70 -13.98 2.68
N ASN A 114 -3.87 -13.76 1.38
CA ASN A 114 -2.76 -13.44 0.47
C ASN A 114 -2.77 -11.98 -0.04
N TYR A 115 -3.74 -11.16 0.37
CA TYR A 115 -3.89 -9.79 -0.16
C TYR A 115 -3.64 -8.72 0.91
N ILE A 116 -2.54 -7.98 0.75
CA ILE A 116 -2.18 -6.84 1.60
C ILE A 116 -2.87 -5.58 1.05
N ILE A 117 -3.63 -4.88 1.90
CA ILE A 117 -4.20 -3.57 1.55
C ILE A 117 -3.05 -2.58 1.35
N PRO A 118 -3.04 -1.79 0.26
CA PRO A 118 -1.98 -0.82 0.03
C PRO A 118 -1.78 0.10 1.24
N CYS A 119 -0.52 0.28 1.65
CA CYS A 119 -0.19 0.88 2.93
C CYS A 119 -0.70 2.33 3.05
N THR A 120 -0.73 3.08 1.94
CA THR A 120 -1.15 4.49 1.90
C THR A 120 -2.66 4.66 2.11
N PRO A 121 -3.56 4.02 1.32
CA PRO A 121 -4.98 3.99 1.62
C PRO A 121 -5.30 3.49 3.04
N LEU A 122 -4.61 2.42 3.49
CA LEU A 122 -4.80 1.88 4.82
C LEU A 122 -4.43 2.88 5.92
N ALA A 123 -3.32 3.60 5.76
CA ALA A 123 -2.89 4.64 6.69
C ALA A 123 -3.95 5.75 6.81
N ILE A 124 -4.51 6.20 5.69
CA ILE A 124 -5.59 7.21 5.68
C ILE A 124 -6.81 6.71 6.45
N ILE A 125 -7.24 5.46 6.20
CA ILE A 125 -8.35 4.84 6.94
C ILE A 125 -8.05 4.80 8.43
N LYS A 126 -6.84 4.38 8.82
CA LYS A 126 -6.43 4.32 10.23
C LYS A 126 -6.41 5.70 10.90
N VAL A 127 -6.00 6.74 10.17
CA VAL A 127 -6.09 8.12 10.66
C VAL A 127 -7.54 8.53 10.86
N LEU A 128 -8.44 8.25 9.90
CA LEU A 128 -9.87 8.54 10.01
C LEU A 128 -10.54 7.80 11.19
N GLU A 129 -10.16 6.55 11.42
CA GLU A 129 -10.59 5.77 12.59
C GLU A 129 -10.09 6.41 13.90
N TYR A 130 -8.82 6.83 13.95
CA TYR A 130 -8.21 7.46 15.11
C TYR A 130 -8.89 8.78 15.50
N ILE A 131 -9.19 9.63 14.51
CA ILE A 131 -9.88 10.92 14.72
C ILE A 131 -11.40 10.79 14.89
N ARG A 132 -11.93 9.55 14.94
CA ARG A 132 -13.35 9.24 15.21
C ARG A 132 -14.33 9.73 14.13
N VAL A 133 -13.90 9.78 12.87
CA VAL A 133 -14.82 9.99 11.74
C VAL A 133 -15.72 8.76 11.53
N TYR A 134 -15.19 7.57 11.77
CA TYR A 134 -15.94 6.32 11.69
C TYR A 134 -16.96 6.22 12.84
N ASN A 135 -18.24 6.05 12.51
CA ASN A 135 -19.28 5.88 13.50
C ASN A 135 -19.24 4.47 14.10
N SER A 136 -18.81 4.36 15.35
CA SER A 136 -18.66 3.08 16.06
C SER A 136 -19.98 2.43 16.48
N VAL A 137 -21.12 3.11 16.32
CA VAL A 137 -22.46 2.54 16.58
C VAL A 137 -22.95 1.73 15.38
N LEU A 138 -22.47 2.04 14.18
CA LEU A 138 -22.85 1.36 12.94
C LEU A 138 -22.04 0.07 12.76
N LEU A 139 -22.64 -0.89 12.06
CA LEU A 139 -21.99 -2.15 11.72
C LEU A 139 -20.80 -1.92 10.77
N TYR A 140 -19.84 -2.83 10.82
CA TYR A 140 -18.72 -2.86 9.88
C TYR A 140 -19.21 -2.89 8.44
N GLY A 141 -18.58 -2.12 7.54
CA GLY A 141 -19.06 -1.93 6.16
C GLY A 141 -20.13 -0.85 6.01
N ASN A 142 -20.52 -0.17 7.09
CA ASN A 142 -21.45 0.97 7.02
C ASN A 142 -21.05 2.10 7.98
N ARG A 143 -19.81 2.12 8.46
CA ARG A 143 -19.34 3.07 9.50
C ARG A 143 -19.19 4.51 9.01
N LEU A 144 -19.16 4.71 7.70
CA LEU A 144 -19.12 6.01 7.03
C LEU A 144 -20.45 6.42 6.41
N HIS A 145 -21.55 5.74 6.78
CA HIS A 145 -22.87 6.09 6.28
C HIS A 145 -23.23 7.56 6.53
N GLY A 146 -23.68 8.24 5.48
CA GLY A 146 -24.05 9.66 5.53
C GLY A 146 -22.85 10.63 5.45
N CYS A 147 -21.61 10.13 5.43
CA CYS A 147 -20.45 10.95 5.15
C CYS A 147 -20.31 11.19 3.64
N VAL A 148 -19.99 12.43 3.27
CA VAL A 148 -19.60 12.80 1.89
C VAL A 148 -18.10 13.04 1.89
N ILE A 149 -17.39 12.34 1.01
CA ILE A 149 -15.93 12.32 0.97
C ILE A 149 -15.49 12.69 -0.45
N THR A 150 -14.55 13.62 -0.57
CA THR A 150 -13.96 13.98 -1.87
C THR A 150 -12.49 13.60 -1.90
N ILE A 151 -12.11 12.79 -2.88
CA ILE A 151 -10.72 12.39 -3.11
C ILE A 151 -10.23 13.12 -4.35
N ILE A 152 -9.25 14.00 -4.16
CA ILE A 152 -8.58 14.72 -5.25
C ILE A 152 -7.35 13.91 -5.64
N ASN A 153 -7.55 12.91 -6.51
CA ASN A 153 -6.57 12.03 -7.16
C ASN A 153 -7.29 10.71 -7.50
N ARG A 154 -7.17 10.20 -8.72
CA ARG A 154 -7.66 8.87 -9.13
C ARG A 154 -6.54 7.98 -9.69
N SER A 155 -5.35 8.06 -9.10
CA SER A 155 -4.27 7.15 -9.43
C SER A 155 -4.59 5.71 -9.03
N GLU A 156 -4.04 4.75 -9.77
CA GLU A 156 -4.14 3.31 -9.46
C GLU A 156 -3.46 2.95 -8.14
N ILE A 157 -2.47 3.73 -7.72
CA ILE A 157 -1.64 3.46 -6.54
C ILE A 157 -2.35 3.85 -5.24
N VAL A 158 -3.10 4.96 -5.24
CA VAL A 158 -3.67 5.52 -4.00
C VAL A 158 -5.13 5.92 -4.17
N GLY A 159 -5.41 6.76 -5.17
CA GLY A 159 -6.70 7.42 -5.31
C GLY A 159 -7.87 6.45 -5.47
N ARG A 160 -7.76 5.56 -6.47
CA ARG A 160 -8.82 4.59 -6.77
C ARG A 160 -9.01 3.56 -5.63
N PRO A 161 -7.96 2.90 -5.11
CA PRO A 161 -8.11 1.99 -3.96
C PRO A 161 -8.76 2.65 -2.73
N LEU A 162 -8.36 3.88 -2.40
CA LEU A 162 -8.94 4.62 -1.28
C LEU A 162 -10.43 4.90 -1.50
N ALA A 163 -10.83 5.27 -2.72
CA ALA A 163 -12.21 5.56 -3.05
C ALA A 163 -13.11 4.32 -2.84
N VAL A 164 -12.65 3.16 -3.31
CA VAL A 164 -13.38 1.88 -3.15
C VAL A 164 -13.52 1.52 -1.67
N LEU A 165 -12.43 1.60 -0.90
CA LEU A 165 -12.45 1.23 0.52
C LEU A 165 -13.43 2.10 1.33
N LEU A 166 -13.45 3.42 1.07
CA LEU A 166 -14.34 4.34 1.78
C LEU A 166 -15.81 4.18 1.34
N ALA A 167 -16.06 3.91 0.05
CA ALA A 167 -17.39 3.61 -0.46
C ALA A 167 -17.93 2.29 0.10
N ASN A 168 -17.07 1.28 0.26
CA ASN A 168 -17.42 -0.01 0.85
C ASN A 168 -17.79 0.09 2.34
N GLU A 169 -17.35 1.13 3.04
CA GLU A 169 -17.77 1.45 4.42
C GLU A 169 -19.04 2.32 4.48
N GLY A 170 -19.76 2.48 3.37
CA GLY A 170 -21.03 3.20 3.29
C GLY A 170 -20.90 4.70 3.03
N GLY A 171 -19.69 5.20 2.75
CA GLY A 171 -19.45 6.60 2.40
C GLY A 171 -19.90 6.94 0.99
N LYS A 172 -20.42 8.16 0.79
CA LYS A 172 -20.62 8.76 -0.53
C LYS A 172 -19.31 9.38 -0.99
N VAL A 173 -18.65 8.81 -2.00
CA VAL A 173 -17.31 9.23 -2.43
C VAL A 173 -17.35 9.94 -3.79
N TYR A 174 -16.76 11.13 -3.86
CA TYR A 174 -16.46 11.84 -5.09
C TYR A 174 -14.99 11.67 -5.44
N SER A 175 -14.70 10.84 -6.45
CA SER A 175 -13.35 10.67 -6.99
C SER A 175 -13.10 11.67 -8.10
N VAL A 176 -12.16 12.59 -7.87
CA VAL A 176 -11.81 13.66 -8.80
C VAL A 176 -10.50 13.33 -9.51
N ASP A 177 -10.51 13.54 -10.82
CA ASP A 177 -9.35 13.43 -11.70
C ASP A 177 -9.27 14.67 -12.59
N ILE A 178 -8.17 14.84 -13.32
CA ILE A 178 -7.92 16.00 -14.19
C ILE A 178 -9.04 16.22 -15.23
N ASN A 179 -9.74 15.15 -15.62
CA ASN A 179 -10.69 15.16 -16.73
C ASN A 179 -12.15 15.13 -16.27
N ASN A 180 -12.46 14.64 -15.07
CA ASN A 180 -13.85 14.47 -14.61
C ASN A 180 -13.95 14.19 -13.10
N ILE A 181 -15.20 14.13 -12.62
CA ILE A 181 -15.58 13.70 -11.28
C ILE A 181 -16.46 12.46 -11.42
N GLN A 182 -16.13 11.41 -10.67
CA GLN A 182 -16.94 10.20 -10.55
C GLN A 182 -17.53 10.10 -9.14
N GLU A 183 -18.81 9.76 -9.07
CA GLU A 183 -19.51 9.48 -7.82
C GLU A 183 -19.50 7.96 -7.60
N ILE A 184 -18.96 7.51 -6.46
CA ILE A 184 -18.76 6.10 -6.09
C ILE A 184 -19.48 5.84 -4.76
N HIS A 185 -20.27 4.77 -4.74
CA HIS A 185 -20.98 4.29 -3.56
C HIS A 185 -20.89 2.77 -3.45
N HIS A 186 -21.29 2.24 -2.29
CA HIS A 186 -21.42 0.81 -2.08
C HIS A 186 -22.22 0.13 -3.21
N GLY A 187 -21.62 -0.86 -3.88
CA GLY A 187 -22.24 -1.57 -5.01
C GLY A 187 -22.14 -0.89 -6.38
N THR A 188 -21.35 0.17 -6.52
CA THR A 188 -21.07 0.79 -7.83
C THR A 188 -20.03 -0.06 -8.58
N GLU A 189 -20.33 -0.54 -9.78
CA GLU A 189 -19.34 -1.17 -10.67
C GLU A 189 -18.37 -0.09 -11.20
N LEU A 190 -17.05 -0.34 -11.09
CA LEU A 190 -15.97 0.58 -11.44
C LEU A 190 -15.27 0.21 -12.75
#